data_AF-A0A3M6YWK7-F1
#
_entry.id   AF-A0A3M6YWK7-F1
#
_cell.length_a   1.000
_cell.length_b   1.000
_cell.length_c   1.000
_cell.angle_alpha   90.00
_cell.angle_beta   90.00
_cell.angle_gamma   90.00
#
_symmetry.space_group_name_H-M   'P 1'
#
loop_
_entity.id
_entity.type
_entity.pdbx_description
1 polymer ?
#
loop_
_entity_poly.entity_id
_entity_poly.type
_entity_poly.pdbx_seq_one_letter_code
_entity_poly.pdbx_strand_id
1 'polypeptide(L)'
;MRLSTIFVTLVASATALTPAPLEERKAGDGKDIVKYARKAIGVPYVWGGGDCNGKTDGGFDCSGLNVYALCKATGEELPPNSQRQYNEYKNHGGKRVKWQDAKPGDMYFFTNNG
;
A
#
# COMPACT_ATOMS: atom_id res chain seq x y z
N MET A 1 4.45 -66.68 17.37
CA MET A 1 4.01 -65.27 17.45
C MET A 1 5.00 -64.41 16.68
N ARG A 2 4.66 -64.00 15.45
CA ARG A 2 5.45 -63.04 14.66
C ARG A 2 4.47 -62.04 14.05
N LEU A 3 4.44 -60.83 14.59
CA LEU A 3 3.70 -59.70 14.03
C LEU A 3 4.43 -59.21 12.78
N SER A 4 3.70 -59.07 11.66
CA SER A 4 4.19 -58.46 10.43
C SER A 4 3.46 -57.14 10.23
N THR A 5 4.19 -56.04 10.32
CA THR A 5 3.66 -54.67 10.12
C THR A 5 3.78 -54.32 8.64
N ILE A 6 2.65 -54.05 7.98
CA ILE A 6 2.61 -53.57 6.60
C ILE A 6 2.68 -52.04 6.63
N PHE A 7 3.72 -51.45 6.00
CA PHE A 7 3.73 -50.04 5.66
C PHE A 7 3.10 -49.86 4.28
N VAL A 8 1.94 -49.19 4.23
CA VAL A 8 1.35 -48.70 2.98
C VAL A 8 1.95 -47.33 2.69
N THR A 9 2.74 -47.21 1.63
CA THR A 9 3.20 -45.91 1.12
C THR A 9 2.19 -45.40 0.10
N LEU A 10 1.45 -44.36 0.47
CA LEU A 10 0.61 -43.58 -0.44
C LEU A 10 1.52 -42.61 -1.23
N VAL A 11 1.59 -42.75 -2.55
CA VAL A 11 2.21 -41.76 -3.42
C VAL A 11 1.12 -40.80 -3.89
N ALA A 12 1.14 -39.57 -3.39
CA ALA A 12 0.27 -38.50 -3.87
C ALA A 12 0.96 -37.76 -5.03
N SER A 13 0.44 -37.90 -6.24
CA SER A 13 0.85 -37.08 -7.40
C SER A 13 0.26 -35.68 -7.27
N ALA A 14 1.13 -34.66 -7.17
CA ALA A 14 0.74 -33.26 -7.25
C ALA A 14 0.71 -32.81 -8.71
N THR A 15 -0.47 -32.59 -9.26
CA THR A 15 -0.64 -31.79 -10.47
C THR A 15 -0.45 -30.32 -10.10
N ALA A 16 0.67 -29.73 -10.51
CA ALA A 16 0.91 -28.31 -10.36
C ALA A 16 -0.04 -27.54 -11.30
N LEU A 17 -1.06 -26.88 -10.74
CA LEU A 17 -1.76 -25.79 -11.39
C LEU A 17 -0.77 -24.62 -11.49
N THR A 18 -0.27 -24.35 -12.69
CA THR A 18 0.49 -23.13 -12.94
C THR A 18 -0.45 -21.94 -12.72
N PRO A 19 -0.14 -21.00 -11.80
CA PRO A 19 -0.92 -19.78 -11.67
C PRO A 19 -0.80 -18.99 -12.97
N ALA A 20 -1.94 -18.47 -13.45
CA ALA A 20 -1.95 -17.53 -14.57
C ALA A 20 -1.00 -16.35 -14.27
N PRO A 21 -0.30 -15.80 -15.28
CA PRO A 21 0.55 -14.64 -15.08
C PRO A 21 -0.24 -13.54 -14.39
N LEU A 22 0.25 -13.06 -13.24
CA LEU A 22 -0.26 -11.84 -12.64
C LEU A 22 -0.03 -10.74 -13.68
N GLU A 23 -1.11 -10.25 -14.28
CA GLU A 23 -1.07 -9.06 -15.13
C GLU A 23 -0.31 -7.97 -14.38
N GLU A 24 0.92 -7.70 -14.82
CA GLU A 24 1.81 -6.72 -14.22
C GLU A 24 1.19 -5.34 -14.49
N ARG A 25 0.28 -4.91 -13.60
CA ARG A 25 -0.31 -3.58 -13.70
C ARG A 25 0.83 -2.59 -13.59
N LYS A 26 1.10 -1.89 -14.70
CA LYS A 26 1.99 -0.75 -14.71
C LYS A 26 1.58 0.19 -13.57
N ALA A 27 2.46 0.38 -12.59
CA ALA A 27 2.19 1.30 -11.49
C ALA A 27 1.80 2.66 -12.06
N GLY A 28 0.70 3.23 -11.55
CA GLY A 28 0.24 4.56 -11.95
C GLY A 28 1.25 5.64 -11.60
N ASP A 29 1.08 6.84 -12.17
CA ASP A 29 2.00 7.96 -11.94
C ASP A 29 1.49 8.91 -10.84
N GLY A 30 2.24 9.98 -10.58
CA GLY A 30 1.85 10.99 -9.59
C GLY A 30 0.53 11.70 -9.89
N LYS A 31 0.08 11.76 -11.15
CA LYS A 31 -1.25 12.29 -11.49
C LYS A 31 -2.34 11.31 -11.10
N ASP A 32 -2.09 10.00 -11.19
CA ASP A 32 -3.02 8.98 -10.70
C ASP A 32 -3.18 9.07 -9.18
N ILE A 33 -2.10 9.29 -8.43
CA ILE A 33 -2.16 9.52 -6.98
C ILE A 33 -3.09 10.70 -6.69
N VAL A 34 -2.87 11.85 -7.33
CA VAL A 34 -3.73 13.04 -7.17
C VAL A 34 -5.17 12.76 -7.58
N LYS A 35 -5.39 12.00 -8.66
CA LYS A 35 -6.73 11.60 -9.12
C LYS A 35 -7.48 10.79 -8.07
N TYR A 36 -6.83 9.86 -7.38
CA TYR A 36 -7.46 9.10 -6.29
C TYR A 36 -7.67 9.96 -5.04
N ALA A 37 -6.69 10.79 -4.65
CA ALA A 37 -6.84 11.71 -3.53
C ALA A 37 -8.04 12.65 -3.71
N ARG A 38 -8.26 13.18 -4.92
CA ARG A 38 -9.39 14.07 -5.24
C ARG A 38 -10.76 13.42 -5.08
N LYS A 39 -10.86 12.08 -5.11
CA LYS A 39 -12.12 11.38 -4.83
C LYS A 39 -12.56 11.51 -3.37
N ALA A 40 -11.65 11.88 -2.47
CA ALA A 40 -11.94 12.11 -1.06
C ALA A 40 -12.44 13.55 -0.77
N ILE A 41 -12.56 14.42 -1.77
CA ILE A 41 -13.12 15.77 -1.55
C ILE A 41 -14.56 15.64 -1.03
N GLY A 42 -14.81 16.23 0.14
CA GLY A 42 -16.09 16.16 0.84
C GLY A 42 -16.26 14.95 1.77
N VAL A 43 -15.27 14.05 1.85
CA VAL A 43 -15.26 12.95 2.83
C VAL A 43 -14.87 13.52 4.21
N PRO A 44 -15.54 13.11 5.31
CA PRO A 44 -15.21 13.56 6.65
C PRO A 44 -13.78 13.23 7.07
N TYR A 45 -13.21 14.10 7.90
CA TYR A 45 -11.97 13.79 8.61
C TYR A 45 -12.27 12.84 9.77
N VAL A 46 -11.55 11.72 9.84
CA VAL A 46 -11.65 10.74 10.92
C VAL A 46 -10.24 10.38 11.35
N TRP A 47 -9.92 10.60 12.63
CA TRP A 47 -8.60 10.28 13.17
C TRP A 47 -8.31 8.78 13.07
N GLY A 48 -7.18 8.40 12.46
CA GLY A 48 -6.85 7.01 12.15
C GLY A 48 -7.63 6.44 10.96
N GLY A 49 -8.39 7.28 10.25
CA GLY A 49 -9.22 6.88 9.13
C GLY A 49 -8.41 6.67 7.85
N GLY A 50 -8.69 5.60 7.11
CA GLY A 50 -8.15 5.36 5.78
C GLY A 50 -7.13 4.24 5.68
N ASP A 51 -7.30 3.40 4.66
CA ASP A 51 -6.36 2.36 4.26
C ASP A 51 -6.35 2.19 2.72
N CYS A 52 -5.66 1.17 2.21
CA CYS A 52 -5.61 0.90 0.78
C CYS A 52 -7.00 0.58 0.15
N ASN A 53 -7.96 0.11 0.95
CA ASN A 53 -9.31 -0.23 0.50
C ASN A 53 -10.24 0.99 0.48
N GLY A 54 -9.96 2.03 1.26
CA GLY A 54 -10.70 3.28 1.25
C GLY A 54 -10.82 3.91 2.62
N LYS A 55 -11.92 4.65 2.81
CA LYS A 55 -12.26 5.28 4.08
C LYS A 55 -12.56 4.22 5.13
N THR A 56 -12.06 4.41 6.35
CA THR A 56 -12.44 3.61 7.53
C THR A 56 -13.19 4.51 8.51
N ASP A 57 -14.15 3.93 9.23
CA ASP A 57 -15.09 4.66 10.10
C ASP A 57 -15.76 5.88 9.44
N GLY A 58 -15.92 5.81 8.11
CA GLY A 58 -16.58 6.82 7.30
C GLY A 58 -15.68 7.96 6.80
N GLY A 59 -14.38 7.98 7.12
CA GLY A 59 -13.50 9.08 6.74
C GLY A 59 -12.04 8.71 6.49
N PHE A 60 -11.23 9.77 6.35
CA PHE A 60 -9.77 9.70 6.22
C PHE A 60 -9.12 10.64 7.23
N ASP A 61 -7.94 10.30 7.75
CA ASP A 61 -7.01 11.28 8.30
C ASP A 61 -5.96 11.71 7.26
N CYS A 62 -4.98 12.50 7.70
CA CYS A 62 -3.91 12.99 6.83
C CYS A 62 -3.10 11.86 6.19
N SER A 63 -2.61 10.92 6.99
CA SER A 63 -1.77 9.81 6.53
C SER A 63 -2.56 8.72 5.80
N GLY A 64 -3.79 8.42 6.23
CA GLY A 64 -4.66 7.43 5.63
C GLY A 64 -5.13 7.84 4.23
N LEU A 65 -5.32 9.13 3.98
CA LEU A 65 -5.54 9.61 2.61
C LEU A 65 -4.33 9.36 1.70
N ASN A 66 -3.10 9.57 2.20
CA ASN A 66 -1.87 9.26 1.46
C ASN A 66 -1.76 7.76 1.16
N VAL A 67 -2.04 6.90 2.15
CA VAL A 67 -2.06 5.44 2.00
C VAL A 67 -3.04 5.04 0.90
N TYR A 68 -4.29 5.50 0.98
CA TYR A 68 -5.31 5.21 -0.02
C TYR A 68 -4.88 5.66 -1.42
N ALA A 69 -4.50 6.92 -1.57
CA ALA A 69 -4.23 7.49 -2.89
C ALA A 69 -3.03 6.83 -3.57
N LEU A 70 -1.94 6.58 -2.83
CA LEU A 70 -0.77 5.88 -3.35
C LEU A 70 -1.13 4.44 -3.72
N CYS A 71 -1.72 3.69 -2.79
CA CYS A 71 -2.00 2.28 -3.01
C CYS A 71 -2.97 2.03 -4.18
N LYS A 72 -3.99 2.88 -4.37
CA LYS A 72 -4.88 2.78 -5.53
C LYS A 72 -4.20 3.13 -6.85
N ALA A 73 -3.20 4.01 -6.83
CA ALA A 73 -2.47 4.43 -8.02
C ALA A 73 -1.37 3.44 -8.41
N THR A 74 -0.54 3.03 -7.46
CA THR A 74 0.71 2.30 -7.71
C THR A 74 0.68 0.86 -7.22
N GLY A 75 -0.21 0.52 -6.27
CA GLY A 75 -0.17 -0.74 -5.52
C GLY A 75 0.81 -0.74 -4.36
N GLU A 76 1.56 0.35 -4.14
CA GLU A 76 2.48 0.49 -3.01
C GLU A 76 1.74 0.94 -1.75
N GLU A 77 2.11 0.37 -0.60
CA GLU A 77 1.50 0.68 0.67
C GLU A 77 2.45 1.51 1.55
N LEU A 78 1.92 2.60 2.09
CA LEU A 78 2.62 3.44 3.06
C LEU A 78 2.30 3.01 4.48
N PRO A 79 3.21 3.29 5.45
CA PRO A 79 2.84 3.22 6.85
C PRO A 79 1.63 4.09 7.17
N PRO A 80 0.75 3.70 8.12
CA PRO A 80 -0.50 4.42 8.42
C PRO A 80 -0.30 5.75 9.16
N ASN A 81 0.95 6.18 9.41
CA ASN A 81 1.27 7.34 10.24
C ASN A 81 2.25 8.28 9.52
N SER A 82 1.99 9.60 9.53
CA SER A 82 2.78 10.63 8.81
C SER A 82 4.27 10.59 9.15
N GLN A 83 4.61 10.45 10.44
CA GLN A 83 5.99 10.33 10.92
C GLN A 83 6.72 9.17 10.26
N ARG A 84 6.05 8.02 10.15
CA ARG A 84 6.61 6.82 9.54
C ARG A 84 6.73 6.98 8.03
N GLN A 85 5.74 7.57 7.36
CA GLN A 85 5.82 7.91 5.93
C GLN A 85 7.02 8.83 5.64
N TYR A 86 7.23 9.87 6.44
CA TYR A 86 8.39 10.75 6.30
C TYR A 86 9.72 10.03 6.59
N ASN A 87 9.73 9.12 7.57
CA ASN A 87 10.92 8.31 7.85
C ASN A 87 11.24 7.34 6.70
N GLU A 88 10.24 6.70 6.09
CA GLU A 88 10.44 5.87 4.89
C GLU A 88 11.09 6.69 3.78
N TYR A 89 10.56 7.88 3.50
CA TYR A 89 11.17 8.80 2.53
C TYR A 89 12.64 9.09 2.85
N LYS A 90 13.00 9.38 4.12
CA LYS A 90 14.40 9.63 4.51
C LYS A 90 15.29 8.40 4.35
N ASN A 91 14.79 7.23 4.76
CA ASN A 91 15.52 5.97 4.74
C ASN A 91 15.87 5.53 3.31
N HIS A 92 15.03 5.89 2.34
CA HIS A 92 15.24 5.58 0.92
C HIS A 92 16.02 6.66 0.16
N GLY A 93 16.72 7.56 0.87
CA GLY A 93 17.53 8.61 0.24
C GLY A 93 16.71 9.69 -0.45
N GLY A 94 15.46 9.88 -0.02
CA GLY A 94 14.56 10.89 -0.54
C GLY A 94 15.17 12.29 -0.49
N LYS A 95 14.99 13.05 -1.57
CA LYS A 95 15.47 14.44 -1.69
C LYS A 95 14.31 15.42 -1.52
N ARG A 96 14.51 16.45 -0.68
CA ARG A 96 13.46 17.42 -0.40
C ARG A 96 13.18 18.19 -1.67
N VAL A 97 11.93 18.20 -2.09
CA VAL A 97 11.48 19.01 -3.22
C VAL A 97 11.24 20.43 -2.73
N LYS A 98 11.80 21.42 -3.42
CA LYS A 98 11.49 22.82 -3.13
C LYS A 98 10.03 23.09 -3.48
N TRP A 99 9.40 24.01 -2.76
CA TRP A 99 7.98 24.32 -2.96
C TRP A 99 7.62 24.63 -4.42
N GLN A 100 8.47 25.39 -5.12
CA GLN A 100 8.26 25.79 -6.50
C GLN A 100 8.46 24.65 -7.51
N ASP A 101 9.13 23.58 -7.11
CA ASP A 101 9.46 22.44 -7.96
C ASP A 101 8.52 21.25 -7.75
N ALA A 102 7.51 21.40 -6.87
CA ALA A 102 6.56 20.36 -6.53
C ALA A 102 5.75 19.91 -7.76
N LYS A 103 5.64 18.59 -7.93
CA LYS A 103 4.92 17.92 -9.02
C LYS A 103 3.76 17.09 -8.45
N PRO A 104 2.75 16.75 -9.28
CA PRO A 104 1.75 15.77 -8.89
C PRO A 104 2.40 14.49 -8.36
N GLY A 105 1.96 14.06 -7.18
CA GLY A 105 2.50 12.89 -6.48
C GLY A 105 3.48 13.21 -5.34
N ASP A 106 4.05 14.42 -5.30
CA ASP A 106 4.86 14.84 -4.15
C ASP A 106 3.99 15.00 -2.90
N MET A 107 4.50 14.56 -1.75
CA MET A 107 3.81 14.64 -0.46
C MET A 107 4.37 15.79 0.40
N TYR A 108 3.46 16.49 1.07
CA TYR A 108 3.81 17.50 2.06
C TYR A 108 3.74 16.91 3.47
N PHE A 109 4.79 17.16 4.24
CA PHE A 109 4.87 16.83 5.66
C PHE A 109 4.99 18.12 6.45
N PHE A 110 4.27 18.19 7.57
CA PHE A 110 4.17 19.41 8.38
C PHE A 110 4.79 19.12 9.74
N THR A 111 5.59 20.04 10.27
CA THR A 111 6.49 19.88 11.44
C THR A 111 7.84 19.21 11.13
N ASN A 112 8.78 19.30 12.07
CA ASN A 112 10.16 18.82 11.88
C ASN A 112 10.27 17.29 11.78
N ASN A 113 9.26 16.55 12.23
CA ASN A 113 9.31 15.10 12.26
C ASN A 113 8.30 14.45 11.30
N GLY A 114 7.16 15.06 10.94
CA GLY A 114 6.28 14.51 9.90
C GLY A 114 4.81 14.80 10.09
#